data_AF-A0A4S4K932-F1
#
_entry.id   AF-A0A4S4K932-F1
#
_cell.length_a   1.000
_cell.length_b   1.000
_cell.length_c   1.000
_cell.angle_alpha   90.00
_cell.angle_beta   90.00
_cell.angle_gamma   90.00
#
_symmetry.space_group_name_H-M   'P 1'
#
loop_
_entity.id
_entity.type
_entity.pdbx_description
1 polymer ?
#
loop_
_entity_poly.entity_id
_entity_poly.type
_entity_poly.pdbx_seq_one_letter_code
_entity_poly.pdbx_strand_id
1 'polypeptide(L)'
;MVLAPPADGFSDVISYISQLALDDIESLQERSRNKGRDEEIMTDEELAMMIFAEEAEGLLNIRREHISERSNKPCSMLQELLEMEEAARYDHQVALAISEDRPIPPRPPRIATLTDTFQESDYESDSDSSSLVGSSSQKASSSGSRAGSILDDDSDEDEDYFPQYPASSKAPEAEPTHVNCTVCGDDLAGMSVEAPCGHFFDISCLETMFRKATIDESLYPPKCCMVSIPVASVRPLLDSKVMSAFEKKSIEFDTPSRVYCFKSRCSAFLGATTEEPSELTCSECSEKTCGSCKAEAHPGVHCSDTEDLNSLANDLQTKQGWQRCHSCHHMVEKSEGCYHITCICKAQFCYLCAAPWKECGCPQFEVPPELR
;
A
#
# COMPACT_ATOMS: atom_id res chain seq x y z
N MET A 1 50.88 -1.60 4.06
CA MET A 1 49.94 -1.13 3.02
C MET A 1 48.55 -1.35 3.57
N VAL A 2 47.75 -0.29 3.68
CA VAL A 2 46.36 -0.40 4.15
C VAL A 2 45.54 -0.94 2.99
N LEU A 3 44.88 -2.09 3.18
CA LEU A 3 43.88 -2.57 2.23
C LEU A 3 42.64 -1.70 2.39
N ALA A 4 42.20 -1.07 1.30
CA ALA A 4 40.94 -0.34 1.29
C ALA A 4 39.77 -1.32 1.52
N PRO A 5 38.72 -0.92 2.26
CA PRO A 5 37.52 -1.74 2.40
C PRO A 5 36.82 -1.92 1.03
N PRO A 6 36.16 -3.06 0.76
CA PRO A 6 35.42 -3.26 -0.48
C PRO A 6 34.21 -2.32 -0.54
N ALA A 7 34.15 -1.49 -1.58
CA ALA A 7 33.19 -0.39 -1.69
C ALA A 7 31.82 -0.79 -2.31
N ASP A 8 31.34 -2.01 -2.07
CA ASP A 8 30.06 -2.51 -2.62
C ASP A 8 29.31 -3.39 -1.61
N GLY A 9 28.70 -2.79 -0.60
CA GLY A 9 27.92 -3.55 0.41
C GLY A 9 26.79 -4.41 -0.18
N PHE A 10 26.26 -4.04 -1.35
CA PHE A 10 25.29 -4.83 -2.10
C PHE A 10 25.81 -6.21 -2.54
N SER A 11 27.08 -6.29 -2.97
CA SER A 11 27.72 -7.56 -3.39
C SER A 11 27.87 -8.54 -2.23
N ASP A 12 28.26 -8.02 -1.07
CA ASP A 12 28.42 -8.82 0.14
C ASP A 12 27.06 -9.31 0.67
N VAL A 13 26.04 -8.45 0.64
CA VAL A 13 24.66 -8.81 1.04
C VAL A 13 24.05 -9.86 0.11
N ILE A 14 24.11 -9.69 -1.22
CA ILE A 14 23.60 -10.71 -2.16
C ILE A 14 24.29 -12.05 -1.96
N SER A 15 25.61 -12.06 -1.78
CA SER A 15 26.34 -13.31 -1.55
C SER A 15 25.93 -14.01 -0.27
N TYR A 16 25.71 -13.24 0.79
CA TYR A 16 25.34 -13.79 2.08
C TYR A 16 23.94 -14.40 2.04
N ILE A 17 22.99 -13.72 1.40
CA ILE A 17 21.62 -14.23 1.17
C ILE A 17 21.66 -15.50 0.30
N SER A 18 22.41 -15.49 -0.80
CA SER A 18 22.52 -16.64 -1.71
C SER A 18 23.15 -17.86 -1.02
N GLN A 19 24.12 -17.63 -0.13
CA GLN A 19 24.76 -18.70 0.62
C GLN A 19 23.84 -19.28 1.71
N LEU A 20 23.11 -18.43 2.45
CA LEU A 20 22.10 -18.88 3.41
C LEU A 20 20.98 -19.69 2.72
N ALA A 21 20.55 -19.29 1.51
CA ALA A 21 19.55 -20.03 0.76
C ALA A 21 20.00 -21.46 0.41
N LEU A 22 21.28 -21.64 0.05
CA LEU A 22 21.86 -22.96 -0.20
C LEU A 22 21.97 -23.79 1.08
N ASP A 23 22.42 -23.20 2.19
CA ASP A 23 22.52 -23.86 3.50
C ASP A 23 21.13 -24.33 3.99
N ASP A 24 20.08 -23.52 3.81
CA ASP A 24 18.69 -23.88 4.15
C ASP A 24 18.16 -25.01 3.27
N ILE A 25 18.42 -24.97 1.95
CA ILE A 25 18.02 -26.05 1.01
C ILE A 25 18.73 -27.36 1.37
N GLU A 26 20.03 -27.33 1.70
CA GLU A 26 20.75 -28.53 2.16
C GLU A 26 20.11 -29.10 3.44
N SER A 27 19.80 -28.25 4.43
CA SER A 27 19.14 -28.68 5.67
C SER A 27 17.74 -29.28 5.44
N LEU A 28 16.98 -28.79 4.46
CA LEU A 28 15.68 -29.35 4.08
C LEU A 28 15.85 -30.71 3.37
N GLN A 29 16.82 -30.84 2.47
CA GLN A 29 17.12 -32.10 1.78
C GLN A 29 17.64 -33.19 2.73
N GLU A 30 18.42 -32.86 3.75
CA GLU A 30 18.83 -33.82 4.79
C GLU A 30 17.63 -34.35 5.59
N ARG A 31 16.65 -33.49 5.89
CA ARG A 31 15.42 -33.89 6.61
C ARG A 31 14.52 -34.80 5.75
N SER A 32 14.42 -34.54 4.45
CA SER A 32 13.57 -35.32 3.54
C SER A 32 14.14 -36.72 3.25
N ARG A 33 15.47 -36.87 3.13
CA ARG A 33 16.17 -38.16 2.92
C ARG A 33 15.90 -39.22 4.01
N ASN A 34 15.43 -38.83 5.19
CA ASN A 34 15.05 -39.73 6.28
C ASN A 34 13.63 -40.33 6.15
N LYS A 35 12.85 -39.92 5.14
CA LYS A 35 11.60 -40.58 4.73
C LYS A 35 11.91 -41.49 3.54
N GLY A 36 11.45 -42.75 3.60
CA GLY A 36 11.75 -43.75 2.57
C GLY A 36 11.36 -43.28 1.17
N ARG A 37 12.29 -43.40 0.22
CA ARG A 37 12.11 -43.01 -1.18
C ARG A 37 11.45 -44.13 -1.97
N ASP A 38 10.33 -43.82 -2.60
CA ASP A 38 9.91 -44.50 -3.84
C ASP A 38 10.60 -43.77 -5.00
N GLU A 39 11.57 -44.43 -5.64
CA GLU A 39 12.36 -43.86 -6.73
C GLU A 39 11.59 -43.94 -8.05
N GLU A 40 11.11 -42.79 -8.60
CA GLU A 40 11.08 -42.54 -10.06
C GLU A 40 10.59 -41.13 -10.48
N ILE A 41 9.92 -40.35 -9.62
CA ILE A 41 9.40 -39.02 -9.98
C ILE A 41 9.87 -37.97 -8.95
N MET A 42 10.61 -36.95 -9.43
CA MET A 42 10.95 -35.76 -8.66
C MET A 42 9.67 -35.01 -8.30
N THR A 43 9.47 -34.73 -7.01
CA THR A 43 8.30 -33.96 -6.56
C THR A 43 8.39 -32.49 -6.95
N ASP A 44 7.26 -31.80 -7.05
CA ASP A 44 7.22 -30.34 -7.31
C ASP A 44 8.04 -29.55 -6.25
N GLU A 45 8.10 -30.05 -5.01
CA GLU A 45 8.90 -29.50 -3.91
C GLU A 45 10.41 -29.67 -4.14
N GLU A 46 10.85 -30.87 -4.57
CA GLU A 46 12.26 -31.12 -4.95
C GLU A 46 12.68 -30.33 -6.19
N LEU A 47 11.78 -30.20 -7.18
CA LEU A 47 12.01 -29.39 -8.38
C LEU A 47 12.14 -27.91 -8.03
N ALA A 48 11.28 -27.38 -7.16
CA ALA A 48 11.39 -26.01 -6.67
C ALA A 48 12.70 -25.77 -5.92
N MET A 49 13.09 -26.67 -5.00
CA MET A 49 14.38 -26.58 -4.30
C MET A 49 15.58 -26.59 -5.26
N MET A 50 15.53 -27.40 -6.32
CA MET A 50 16.59 -27.46 -7.33
C MET A 50 16.71 -26.13 -8.10
N ILE A 51 15.59 -25.53 -8.51
CA ILE A 51 15.56 -24.24 -9.22
C ILE A 51 16.08 -23.11 -8.32
N PHE A 52 15.67 -23.06 -7.04
CA PHE A 52 16.18 -22.07 -6.09
C PHE A 52 17.69 -22.22 -5.83
N ALA A 53 18.22 -23.45 -5.81
CA ALA A 53 19.65 -23.68 -5.68
C ALA A 53 20.42 -23.20 -6.92
N GLU A 54 19.91 -23.47 -8.13
CA GLU A 54 20.52 -23.00 -9.39
C GLU A 54 20.57 -21.47 -9.47
N GLU A 55 19.51 -20.78 -9.04
CA GLU A 55 19.47 -19.30 -8.97
C GLU A 55 20.51 -18.75 -7.97
N ALA A 56 20.59 -19.33 -6.77
CA ALA A 56 21.54 -18.92 -5.74
C ALA A 56 23.01 -19.18 -6.15
N GLU A 57 23.31 -20.31 -6.77
CA GLU A 57 24.63 -20.58 -7.35
C GLU A 57 24.97 -19.61 -8.48
N GLY A 58 23.99 -19.26 -9.33
CA GLY A 58 24.12 -18.24 -10.38
C GLY A 58 24.59 -16.89 -9.81
N LEU A 59 23.93 -16.39 -8.76
CA LEU A 59 24.30 -15.14 -8.09
C LEU A 59 25.72 -15.18 -7.48
N LEU A 60 26.11 -16.32 -6.89
CA LEU A 60 27.48 -16.51 -6.37
C LEU A 60 28.54 -16.56 -7.49
N ASN A 61 28.19 -17.08 -8.67
CA ASN A 61 29.06 -17.08 -9.84
C ASN A 61 29.26 -15.66 -10.38
N ILE A 62 28.18 -14.90 -10.54
CA ILE A 62 28.22 -13.47 -10.95
C ILE A 62 29.08 -12.66 -9.98
N ARG A 63 28.98 -12.89 -8.66
CA ARG A 63 29.89 -12.26 -7.69
C ARG A 63 31.36 -12.63 -7.89
N ARG A 64 31.66 -13.89 -8.18
CA ARG A 64 33.04 -14.35 -8.40
C ARG A 64 33.63 -13.72 -9.65
N GLU A 65 32.82 -13.58 -10.71
CA GLU A 65 33.19 -12.89 -11.95
C GLU A 65 33.37 -11.38 -11.70
N HIS A 66 32.43 -10.71 -11.06
CA HIS A 66 32.52 -9.28 -10.68
C HIS A 66 33.78 -8.96 -9.87
N ILE A 67 34.11 -9.77 -8.85
CA ILE A 67 35.34 -9.62 -8.06
C ILE A 67 36.59 -9.80 -8.92
N SER A 68 36.55 -10.72 -9.90
CA SER A 68 37.68 -10.99 -10.81
C SER A 68 37.85 -9.90 -11.87
N GLU A 69 36.75 -9.32 -12.36
CA GLU A 69 36.73 -8.25 -13.37
C GLU A 69 36.85 -6.83 -12.79
N ARG A 70 36.80 -6.66 -11.46
CA ARG A 70 36.93 -5.38 -10.75
C ARG A 70 38.19 -4.58 -11.12
N SER A 71 39.21 -5.22 -11.70
CA SER A 71 40.42 -4.56 -12.22
C SER A 71 40.28 -3.95 -13.63
N ASN A 72 39.20 -4.28 -14.38
CA ASN A 72 39.05 -3.97 -15.80
C ASN A 72 37.78 -3.16 -16.16
N LYS A 73 36.76 -3.12 -15.29
CA LYS A 73 35.55 -2.31 -15.50
C LYS A 73 35.07 -1.67 -14.18
N PRO A 74 34.67 -0.39 -14.16
CA PRO A 74 34.10 0.28 -12.98
C PRO A 74 32.57 0.06 -12.87
N CYS A 75 32.08 -1.12 -13.27
CA CYS A 75 30.65 -1.43 -13.27
C CYS A 75 30.22 -1.96 -11.88
N SER A 76 29.09 -1.52 -11.34
CA SER A 76 28.54 -2.13 -10.13
C SER A 76 27.88 -3.46 -10.46
N MET A 77 27.88 -4.40 -9.51
CA MET A 77 27.22 -5.71 -9.68
C MET A 77 25.73 -5.58 -10.01
N LEU A 78 25.07 -4.55 -9.47
CA LEU A 78 23.66 -4.27 -9.77
C LEU A 78 23.46 -3.95 -11.26
N GLN A 79 24.36 -3.18 -11.87
CA GLN A 79 24.30 -2.87 -13.31
C GLN A 79 24.52 -4.12 -14.17
N GLU A 80 25.40 -5.02 -13.75
CA GLU A 80 25.64 -6.30 -14.43
C GLU A 80 24.40 -7.21 -14.39
N LEU A 81 23.74 -7.33 -13.22
CA LEU A 81 22.47 -8.05 -13.07
C LEU A 81 21.35 -7.43 -13.95
N LEU A 82 21.27 -6.11 -14.02
CA LEU A 82 20.30 -5.41 -14.89
C LEU A 82 20.56 -5.65 -16.39
N GLU A 83 21.82 -5.64 -16.83
CA GLU A 83 22.19 -5.98 -18.22
C GLU A 83 21.85 -7.46 -18.55
N MET A 84 22.00 -8.38 -17.59
CA MET A 84 21.62 -9.78 -17.74
C MET A 84 20.09 -9.98 -17.82
N GLU A 85 19.31 -9.30 -16.97
CA GLU A 85 17.84 -9.37 -17.03
C GLU A 85 17.30 -8.77 -18.34
N GLU A 86 17.84 -7.62 -18.78
CA GLU A 86 17.44 -7.00 -20.06
C GLU A 86 17.78 -7.91 -21.25
N ALA A 87 18.95 -8.56 -21.24
CA ALA A 87 19.32 -9.54 -22.26
C ALA A 87 18.35 -10.73 -22.29
N ALA A 88 18.03 -11.33 -21.13
CA ALA A 88 17.08 -12.45 -21.04
C ALA A 88 15.67 -12.05 -21.51
N ARG A 89 15.20 -10.84 -21.14
CA ARG A 89 13.92 -10.29 -21.61
C ARG A 89 13.90 -10.07 -23.12
N TYR A 90 15.01 -9.61 -23.70
CA TYR A 90 15.14 -9.43 -25.15
C TYR A 90 15.17 -10.79 -25.86
N ASP A 91 15.98 -11.74 -25.40
CA ASP A 91 16.10 -13.07 -26.01
C ASP A 91 14.77 -13.84 -25.96
N HIS A 92 13.98 -13.68 -24.89
CA HIS A 92 12.60 -14.18 -24.82
C HIS A 92 11.67 -13.54 -25.87
N GLN A 93 11.75 -12.22 -26.07
CA GLN A 93 10.98 -11.54 -27.13
C GLN A 93 11.41 -11.98 -28.54
N VAL A 94 12.70 -12.24 -28.76
CA VAL A 94 13.23 -12.80 -30.01
C VAL A 94 12.69 -14.21 -30.24
N ALA A 95 12.69 -15.06 -29.21
CA ALA A 95 12.14 -16.43 -29.29
C ALA A 95 10.64 -16.42 -29.64
N LEU A 96 9.86 -15.54 -29.00
CA LEU A 96 8.44 -15.35 -29.34
C LEU A 96 8.27 -14.87 -30.80
N ALA A 97 9.03 -13.84 -31.22
CA ALA A 97 8.96 -13.33 -32.59
C ALA A 97 9.27 -14.40 -33.64
N ILE A 98 10.27 -15.25 -33.40
CA ILE A 98 10.61 -16.40 -34.25
C ILE A 98 9.48 -17.43 -34.25
N SER A 99 8.90 -17.74 -33.09
CA SER A 99 7.81 -18.73 -32.98
C SER A 99 6.50 -18.31 -33.66
N GLU A 100 6.30 -16.99 -33.82
CA GLU A 100 5.10 -16.39 -34.42
C GLU A 100 5.32 -15.84 -35.86
N ASP A 101 6.46 -16.13 -36.50
CA ASP A 101 6.87 -15.59 -37.81
C ASP A 101 6.77 -14.03 -37.90
N ARG A 102 7.03 -13.34 -36.79
CA ARG A 102 7.02 -11.87 -36.71
C ARG A 102 8.42 -11.27 -36.94
N PRO A 103 8.51 -10.02 -37.43
CA PRO A 103 9.79 -9.30 -37.48
C PRO A 103 10.40 -9.16 -36.08
N ILE A 104 11.70 -9.44 -35.97
CA ILE A 104 12.46 -9.37 -34.72
C ILE A 104 12.47 -7.92 -34.20
N PRO A 105 12.16 -7.67 -32.91
CA PRO A 105 12.20 -6.33 -32.35
C PRO A 105 13.64 -5.78 -32.30
N PRO A 106 13.83 -4.44 -32.40
CA PRO A 106 15.16 -3.85 -32.26
C PRO A 106 15.68 -4.02 -30.82
N ARG A 107 16.98 -4.33 -30.66
CA ARG A 107 17.62 -4.41 -29.35
C ARG A 107 17.52 -3.04 -28.62
N PRO A 108 17.07 -3.00 -27.36
CA PRO A 108 17.02 -1.75 -26.60
C PRO A 108 18.42 -1.13 -26.41
N PRO A 109 18.52 0.19 -26.23
CA PRO A 109 19.77 0.85 -25.89
C PRO A 109 20.20 0.45 -24.48
N ARG A 110 21.52 0.28 -24.25
CA ARG A 110 22.05 0.00 -22.92
C ARG A 110 21.59 1.04 -21.90
N ILE A 111 21.12 0.56 -20.75
CA ILE A 111 20.80 1.36 -19.58
C ILE A 111 22.03 2.21 -19.19
N ALA A 112 21.85 3.53 -19.08
CA ALA A 112 22.91 4.45 -18.65
C ALA A 112 23.29 4.19 -17.19
N THR A 113 24.59 4.29 -16.86
CA THR A 113 25.13 3.92 -15.55
C THR A 113 24.56 4.77 -14.41
N LEU A 114 24.21 4.11 -13.29
CA LEU A 114 23.68 4.74 -12.06
C LEU A 114 24.67 5.68 -11.31
N THR A 115 25.77 6.07 -11.94
CA THR A 115 26.89 6.82 -11.32
C THR A 115 26.88 8.33 -11.59
N ASP A 116 25.90 8.87 -12.33
CA ASP A 116 25.94 10.27 -12.83
C ASP A 116 24.96 11.24 -12.13
N THR A 117 24.38 10.87 -10.97
CA THR A 117 23.42 11.72 -10.23
C THR A 117 23.65 11.82 -8.72
N PHE A 118 24.73 11.24 -8.17
CA PHE A 118 25.16 11.46 -6.79
C PHE A 118 26.53 12.16 -6.73
N GLN A 119 26.54 13.44 -7.15
CA GLN A 119 27.49 14.38 -6.56
C GLN A 119 26.92 14.85 -5.23
N GLU A 120 27.66 14.62 -4.15
CA GLU A 120 27.41 15.25 -2.85
C GLU A 120 27.40 16.77 -3.05
N SER A 121 26.24 17.40 -2.83
CA SER A 121 26.16 18.84 -2.65
C SER A 121 26.11 19.14 -1.16
N ASP A 122 27.25 19.59 -0.64
CA ASP A 122 27.35 20.15 0.71
C ASP A 122 26.33 21.28 0.90
N TYR A 123 25.70 21.27 2.07
CA TYR A 123 24.73 22.28 2.47
C TYR A 123 25.46 23.52 3.02
N GLU A 124 25.83 24.46 2.16
CA GLU A 124 26.10 25.82 2.60
C GLU A 124 25.00 26.77 2.11
N SER A 125 24.43 27.52 3.06
CA SER A 125 23.58 28.66 2.74
C SER A 125 24.44 29.75 2.11
N ASP A 126 23.97 30.39 1.05
CA ASP A 126 23.58 31.80 1.20
C ASP A 126 22.75 32.36 0.04
N SER A 127 22.12 33.47 0.39
CA SER A 127 21.16 34.32 -0.31
C SER A 127 21.41 34.70 -1.79
N ASP A 128 20.26 34.88 -2.45
CA ASP A 128 19.89 36.02 -3.31
C ASP A 128 20.02 36.00 -4.86
N SER A 129 18.85 36.26 -5.46
CA SER A 129 18.60 37.14 -6.61
C SER A 129 18.93 36.71 -8.07
N SER A 130 17.86 36.24 -8.73
CA SER A 130 17.28 36.86 -9.94
C SER A 130 17.91 36.70 -11.34
N SER A 131 17.03 36.33 -12.30
CA SER A 131 17.05 36.68 -13.73
C SER A 131 18.14 36.03 -14.61
N LEU A 132 17.84 35.47 -15.81
CA LEU A 132 17.30 36.18 -16.96
C LEU A 132 16.79 35.23 -18.08
N VAL A 133 15.70 35.65 -18.75
CA VAL A 133 15.24 35.49 -20.15
C VAL A 133 15.50 34.20 -20.98
N GLY A 134 14.50 33.85 -21.82
CA GLY A 134 14.67 32.79 -22.84
C GLY A 134 13.50 32.55 -23.80
N SER A 135 12.60 33.51 -24.03
CA SER A 135 11.41 33.32 -24.88
C SER A 135 11.76 33.09 -26.35
N SER A 136 11.01 32.21 -27.03
CA SER A 136 10.92 32.17 -28.50
C SER A 136 9.45 32.24 -28.94
N SER A 137 9.07 33.36 -29.54
CA SER A 137 7.74 33.57 -30.13
C SER A 137 7.77 33.36 -31.63
N GLN A 138 6.73 32.72 -32.17
CA GLN A 138 6.36 32.84 -33.57
C GLN A 138 5.07 33.65 -33.67
N LYS A 139 5.06 34.70 -34.51
CA LYS A 139 3.99 35.00 -35.49
C LYS A 139 4.33 36.24 -36.30
N ALA A 140 4.12 36.15 -37.61
CA ALA A 140 4.17 37.27 -38.53
C ALA A 140 2.74 37.71 -38.90
N SER A 141 2.54 39.02 -39.10
CA SER A 141 1.45 39.62 -39.88
C SER A 141 1.79 41.08 -40.16
N SER A 142 1.42 41.60 -41.32
CA SER A 142 1.89 42.88 -41.86
C SER A 142 0.74 43.80 -42.32
N SER A 143 1.06 45.09 -42.52
CA SER A 143 0.23 46.16 -43.13
C SER A 143 -0.99 46.68 -42.32
N GLY A 144 -1.40 47.95 -42.41
CA GLY A 144 -0.76 49.13 -43.02
C GLY A 144 -1.65 50.40 -43.10
N SER A 145 -1.03 51.58 -42.97
CA SER A 145 -1.44 52.91 -43.53
C SER A 145 -2.66 53.72 -43.01
N ARG A 146 -2.35 54.71 -42.14
CA ARG A 146 -2.58 56.20 -42.26
C ARG A 146 -3.82 56.82 -42.96
N ALA A 147 -4.56 57.67 -42.19
CA ALA A 147 -4.97 59.09 -42.41
C ALA A 147 -5.70 59.56 -41.11
N GLY A 148 -5.72 60.80 -40.60
CA GLY A 148 -5.87 62.15 -41.18
C GLY A 148 -7.36 62.51 -41.34
N SER A 149 -7.96 63.59 -40.81
CA SER A 149 -7.49 64.78 -40.06
C SER A 149 -8.67 65.73 -39.67
N ILE A 150 -8.44 66.68 -38.72
CA ILE A 150 -8.88 68.11 -38.76
C ILE A 150 -10.32 68.55 -38.30
N LEU A 151 -10.33 69.37 -37.21
CA LEU A 151 -11.14 70.59 -36.84
C LEU A 151 -12.69 70.47 -36.60
N ASP A 152 -13.42 71.33 -35.84
CA ASP A 152 -13.16 72.43 -34.84
C ASP A 152 -14.47 72.84 -34.08
N ASP A 153 -14.40 73.80 -33.12
CA ASP A 153 -15.47 74.72 -32.59
C ASP A 153 -16.60 74.16 -31.66
N ASP A 154 -17.25 74.86 -30.70
CA ASP A 154 -16.92 75.93 -29.71
C ASP A 154 -18.13 76.11 -28.70
N SER A 155 -18.03 76.99 -27.69
CA SER A 155 -19.10 77.55 -26.80
C SER A 155 -19.79 76.70 -25.69
N ASP A 156 -19.29 76.87 -24.45
CA ASP A 156 -19.89 77.57 -23.28
C ASP A 156 -21.29 77.29 -22.63
N GLU A 157 -21.28 77.49 -21.29
CA GLU A 157 -22.35 77.85 -20.31
C GLU A 157 -23.33 76.78 -19.70
N ASP A 158 -23.01 76.44 -18.43
CA ASP A 158 -23.84 76.58 -17.21
C ASP A 158 -24.88 75.55 -16.66
N GLU A 159 -24.78 75.43 -15.32
CA GLU A 159 -25.80 75.11 -14.29
C GLU A 159 -26.50 73.73 -14.26
N ASP A 160 -25.84 72.82 -13.56
CA ASP A 160 -26.30 72.09 -12.34
C ASP A 160 -27.65 71.32 -12.24
N TYR A 161 -27.55 70.22 -11.47
CA TYR A 161 -28.61 69.53 -10.73
C TYR A 161 -29.69 68.70 -11.47
N PHE A 162 -29.43 67.40 -11.64
CA PHE A 162 -30.33 66.34 -11.12
C PHE A 162 -29.58 64.99 -10.99
N PRO A 163 -29.57 64.28 -9.84
CA PRO A 163 -28.81 63.05 -9.68
C PRO A 163 -29.37 61.87 -10.49
N GLN A 164 -28.64 61.44 -11.53
CA GLN A 164 -28.89 60.15 -12.18
C GLN A 164 -27.89 59.11 -11.65
N TYR A 165 -28.43 58.09 -11.00
CA TYR A 165 -27.69 56.96 -10.45
C TYR A 165 -26.87 56.26 -11.56
N PRO A 166 -25.56 56.07 -11.40
CA PRO A 166 -24.78 55.30 -12.37
C PRO A 166 -25.24 53.83 -12.31
N ALA A 167 -25.90 53.38 -13.38
CA ALA A 167 -26.22 51.97 -13.60
C ALA A 167 -24.93 51.20 -13.90
N SER A 168 -24.18 50.81 -12.87
CA SER A 168 -23.09 49.85 -12.98
C SER A 168 -22.82 49.14 -11.66
N SER A 169 -23.44 47.97 -11.52
CA SER A 169 -22.89 46.87 -10.73
C SER A 169 -22.97 45.61 -11.58
N LYS A 170 -21.93 45.36 -12.38
CA LYS A 170 -21.63 43.99 -12.75
C LYS A 170 -21.49 43.22 -11.45
N ALA A 171 -22.29 42.18 -11.24
CA ALA A 171 -22.03 41.23 -10.18
C ALA A 171 -20.60 40.70 -10.36
N PRO A 172 -19.84 40.45 -9.26
CA PRO A 172 -18.58 39.74 -9.39
C PRO A 172 -18.90 38.38 -10.01
N GLU A 173 -18.35 38.16 -11.20
CA GLU A 173 -18.43 36.88 -11.89
C GLU A 173 -17.65 35.90 -11.02
N ALA A 174 -18.37 35.00 -10.34
CA ALA A 174 -17.79 34.11 -9.36
C ALA A 174 -16.83 33.16 -10.11
N GLU A 175 -15.53 33.34 -9.89
CA GLU A 175 -14.55 32.42 -10.46
C GLU A 175 -14.86 31.00 -9.97
N PRO A 176 -14.85 29.99 -10.86
CA PRO A 176 -15.19 28.64 -10.49
C PRO A 176 -14.19 28.17 -9.43
N THR A 177 -14.68 27.93 -8.22
CA THR A 177 -13.89 27.31 -7.15
C THR A 177 -13.51 25.91 -7.63
N HIS A 178 -12.29 25.76 -8.14
CA HIS A 178 -11.73 24.45 -8.45
C HIS A 178 -11.66 23.67 -7.14
N VAL A 179 -12.47 22.62 -7.07
CA VAL A 179 -12.47 21.67 -5.98
C VAL A 179 -11.80 20.41 -6.51
N ASN A 180 -10.75 19.95 -5.84
CA ASN A 180 -9.96 18.81 -6.28
C ASN A 180 -10.34 17.55 -5.46
N CYS A 181 -10.21 16.38 -6.07
CA CYS A 181 -10.36 15.13 -5.36
C CYS A 181 -9.21 14.94 -4.37
N THR A 182 -9.54 14.58 -3.14
CA THR A 182 -8.56 14.39 -2.06
C THR A 182 -7.69 13.13 -2.24
N VAL A 183 -8.05 12.23 -3.17
CA VAL A 183 -7.34 10.95 -3.39
C VAL A 183 -6.44 10.99 -4.63
N CYS A 184 -6.93 11.48 -5.78
CA CYS A 184 -6.13 11.57 -7.01
C CYS A 184 -5.58 12.98 -7.31
N GLY A 185 -6.13 14.03 -6.69
CA GLY A 185 -5.78 15.43 -6.98
C GLY A 185 -6.51 16.03 -8.19
N ASP A 186 -7.26 15.23 -8.96
CA ASP A 186 -7.94 15.70 -10.18
C ASP A 186 -9.06 16.71 -9.89
N ASP A 187 -9.30 17.62 -10.84
CA ASP A 187 -10.34 18.64 -10.77
C ASP A 187 -11.75 18.03 -10.87
N LEU A 188 -12.63 18.37 -9.92
CA LEU A 188 -13.99 17.84 -9.84
C LEU A 188 -14.96 18.61 -10.75
N ALA A 189 -14.85 18.39 -12.06
CA ALA A 189 -15.73 18.97 -13.07
C ALA A 189 -17.13 18.31 -13.17
N GLY A 190 -17.52 17.44 -12.21
CA GLY A 190 -18.72 16.61 -12.29
C GLY A 190 -19.31 16.26 -10.92
N MET A 191 -20.05 15.14 -10.85
CA MET A 191 -20.62 14.66 -9.58
C MET A 191 -19.50 14.28 -8.60
N SER A 192 -19.51 14.92 -7.43
CA SER A 192 -18.58 14.70 -6.33
C SER A 192 -19.35 14.43 -5.03
N VAL A 193 -18.64 13.92 -4.02
CA VAL A 193 -19.17 13.73 -2.68
C VAL A 193 -18.32 14.51 -1.69
N GLU A 194 -18.97 15.35 -0.91
CA GLU A 194 -18.39 15.98 0.27
C GLU A 194 -18.46 15.00 1.44
N ALA A 195 -17.32 14.70 2.05
CA ALA A 195 -17.25 13.93 3.29
C ALA A 195 -17.45 14.86 4.50
N PRO A 196 -17.83 14.36 5.69
CA PRO A 196 -18.12 15.21 6.87
C PRO A 196 -16.93 16.03 7.39
N CYS A 197 -15.73 15.77 6.88
CA CYS A 197 -14.50 16.52 7.09
C CYS A 197 -14.40 17.80 6.23
N GLY A 198 -15.33 18.05 5.29
CA GLY A 198 -15.28 19.15 4.31
C GLY A 198 -14.42 18.88 3.06
N HIS A 199 -13.83 17.70 2.95
CA HIS A 199 -13.07 17.28 1.77
C HIS A 199 -13.94 16.60 0.73
N PHE A 200 -13.56 16.76 -0.54
CA PHE A 200 -14.30 16.25 -1.68
C PHE A 200 -13.58 15.09 -2.37
N PHE A 201 -14.39 14.23 -2.99
CA PHE A 201 -13.96 13.01 -3.67
C PHE A 201 -14.74 12.83 -4.97
N ASP A 202 -14.09 12.33 -6.01
CA ASP A 202 -14.79 11.81 -7.19
C ASP A 202 -15.36 10.41 -6.91
N ILE A 203 -16.31 9.99 -7.75
CA ILE A 203 -17.02 8.71 -7.60
C ILE A 203 -16.09 7.51 -7.76
N SER A 204 -15.09 7.56 -8.64
CA SER A 204 -14.20 6.43 -8.94
C SER A 204 -13.18 6.16 -7.82
N CYS A 205 -12.66 7.23 -7.20
CA CYS A 205 -11.84 7.12 -6.00
C CYS A 205 -12.66 6.58 -4.82
N LEU A 206 -13.90 7.04 -4.63
CA LEU A 206 -14.78 6.48 -3.61
C LEU A 206 -15.13 5.02 -3.86
N GLU A 207 -15.45 4.63 -5.09
CA GLU A 207 -15.70 3.22 -5.43
C GLU A 207 -14.46 2.36 -5.11
N THR A 208 -13.27 2.86 -5.42
CA THR A 208 -12.00 2.21 -5.10
C THR A 208 -11.78 2.09 -3.60
N MET A 209 -12.06 3.14 -2.81
CA MET A 209 -11.97 3.10 -1.34
C MET A 209 -12.94 2.07 -0.74
N PHE A 210 -14.21 2.10 -1.16
CA PHE A 210 -15.23 1.16 -0.68
C PHE A 210 -14.91 -0.28 -1.09
N ARG A 211 -14.44 -0.50 -2.32
CA ARG A 211 -13.99 -1.80 -2.82
C ARG A 211 -12.77 -2.33 -2.06
N LYS A 212 -11.77 -1.51 -1.77
CA LYS A 212 -10.61 -1.92 -0.94
C LYS A 212 -11.04 -2.29 0.48
N ALA A 213 -11.96 -1.52 1.07
CA ALA A 213 -12.54 -1.80 2.38
C ALA A 213 -13.48 -3.04 2.45
N THR A 214 -13.70 -3.78 1.36
CA THR A 214 -14.32 -5.13 1.41
C THR A 214 -13.29 -6.26 1.46
N ILE A 215 -12.02 -5.96 1.15
CA ILE A 215 -10.90 -6.91 1.07
C ILE A 215 -10.01 -6.76 2.30
N ASP A 216 -9.67 -5.53 2.65
CA ASP A 216 -8.78 -5.17 3.75
C ASP A 216 -9.58 -4.54 4.90
N GLU A 217 -9.64 -5.25 6.04
CA GLU A 217 -10.34 -4.81 7.25
C GLU A 217 -9.68 -3.57 7.88
N SER A 218 -8.39 -3.31 7.66
CA SER A 218 -7.71 -2.12 8.18
C SER A 218 -8.22 -0.82 7.53
N LEU A 219 -8.71 -0.92 6.30
CA LEU A 219 -9.33 0.17 5.54
C LEU A 219 -10.83 0.32 5.84
N TYR A 220 -11.39 -0.52 6.71
CA TYR A 220 -12.80 -0.51 7.09
C TYR A 220 -13.04 0.21 8.44
N PRO A 221 -14.11 1.02 8.57
CA PRO A 221 -14.87 1.64 7.48
C PRO A 221 -14.02 2.73 6.77
N PRO A 222 -14.33 3.05 5.50
CA PRO A 222 -13.70 4.16 4.77
C PRO A 222 -13.77 5.47 5.54
N LYS A 223 -12.64 6.18 5.68
CA LYS A 223 -12.51 7.42 6.47
C LYS A 223 -11.84 8.54 5.67
N CYS A 224 -12.26 9.77 5.94
CA CYS A 224 -11.56 11.02 5.63
C CYS A 224 -11.14 11.67 6.96
N CYS A 225 -9.87 12.05 7.12
CA CYS A 225 -9.41 12.77 8.33
C CYS A 225 -9.86 12.11 9.65
N MET A 226 -9.77 10.77 9.73
CA MET A 226 -10.26 9.92 10.83
C MET A 226 -11.79 9.87 11.03
N VAL A 227 -12.58 10.61 10.25
CA VAL A 227 -14.05 10.58 10.26
C VAL A 227 -14.56 9.61 9.20
N SER A 228 -15.44 8.68 9.56
CA SER A 228 -16.04 7.71 8.63
C SER A 228 -16.91 8.39 7.57
N ILE A 229 -16.77 8.00 6.31
CA ILE A 229 -17.59 8.49 5.19
C ILE A 229 -18.98 7.82 5.29
N PRO A 230 -20.10 8.58 5.41
CA PRO A 230 -21.42 7.99 5.57
C PRO A 230 -21.86 7.18 4.35
N VAL A 231 -22.17 5.90 4.57
CA VAL A 231 -22.64 4.97 3.53
C VAL A 231 -23.87 5.51 2.78
N ALA A 232 -24.75 6.24 3.47
CA ALA A 232 -25.95 6.84 2.89
C ALA A 232 -25.64 7.88 1.79
N SER A 233 -24.55 8.64 1.93
CA SER A 233 -24.15 9.67 0.97
C SER A 233 -23.60 9.09 -0.34
N VAL A 234 -22.97 7.91 -0.28
CA VAL A 234 -22.34 7.27 -1.44
C VAL A 234 -23.22 6.19 -2.10
N ARG A 235 -24.17 5.61 -1.35
CA ARG A 235 -25.08 4.55 -1.84
C ARG A 235 -25.73 4.81 -3.20
N PRO A 236 -26.24 6.01 -3.54
CA PRO A 236 -26.89 6.24 -4.84
C PRO A 236 -25.89 6.46 -6.00
N LEU A 237 -24.59 6.58 -5.71
CA LEU A 237 -23.55 6.94 -6.68
C LEU A 237 -22.61 5.77 -7.03
N LEU A 238 -22.48 4.79 -6.14
CA LEU A 238 -21.62 3.60 -6.34
C LEU A 238 -22.38 2.43 -6.95
N ASP A 239 -21.68 1.53 -7.66
CA ASP A 239 -22.30 0.35 -8.25
C ASP A 239 -22.97 -0.55 -7.20
N SER A 240 -24.15 -1.05 -7.56
CA SER A 240 -24.98 -1.95 -6.77
C SER A 240 -24.25 -3.19 -6.23
N LYS A 241 -23.29 -3.75 -7.00
CA LYS A 241 -22.52 -4.94 -6.56
C LYS A 241 -21.48 -4.56 -5.53
N VAL A 242 -20.80 -3.42 -5.71
CA VAL A 242 -19.83 -2.89 -4.73
C VAL A 242 -20.54 -2.59 -3.42
N MET A 243 -21.70 -1.92 -3.46
CA MET A 243 -22.50 -1.64 -2.27
C MET A 243 -23.00 -2.92 -1.59
N SER A 244 -23.51 -3.91 -2.33
CA SER A 244 -23.98 -5.17 -1.74
C SER A 244 -22.83 -6.01 -1.15
N ALA A 245 -21.65 -6.01 -1.77
CA ALA A 245 -20.46 -6.65 -1.22
C ALA A 245 -19.99 -5.94 0.06
N PHE A 246 -20.00 -4.60 0.06
CA PHE A 246 -19.65 -3.79 1.22
C PHE A 246 -20.64 -4.00 2.38
N GLU A 247 -21.94 -4.11 2.13
CA GLU A 247 -22.93 -4.40 3.18
C GLU A 247 -22.73 -5.79 3.82
N LYS A 248 -22.45 -6.81 3.01
CA LYS A 248 -22.15 -8.15 3.52
C LYS A 248 -20.87 -8.14 4.36
N LYS A 249 -19.82 -7.49 3.88
CA LYS A 249 -18.55 -7.35 4.60
C LYS A 249 -18.65 -6.44 5.82
N SER A 250 -19.53 -5.44 5.84
CA SER A 250 -19.77 -4.63 7.04
C SER A 250 -20.39 -5.47 8.16
N ILE A 251 -21.33 -6.38 7.86
CA ILE A 251 -21.90 -7.28 8.88
C ILE A 251 -20.81 -8.20 9.44
N GLU A 252 -19.96 -8.76 8.57
CA GLU A 252 -18.82 -9.58 9.00
C GLU A 252 -17.87 -8.77 9.90
N PHE A 253 -17.37 -7.62 9.42
CA PHE A 253 -16.38 -6.80 10.14
C PHE A 253 -16.93 -6.12 11.40
N ASP A 254 -18.22 -5.76 11.45
CA ASP A 254 -18.86 -5.24 12.67
C ASP A 254 -19.18 -6.33 13.71
N THR A 255 -19.18 -7.61 13.31
CA THR A 255 -19.41 -8.71 14.25
C THR A 255 -18.18 -8.94 15.13
N PRO A 256 -18.27 -8.81 16.47
CA PRO A 256 -17.18 -9.19 17.36
C PRO A 256 -17.06 -10.71 17.44
N SER A 257 -15.84 -11.22 17.64
CA SER A 257 -15.55 -12.65 17.82
C SER A 257 -16.19 -13.52 16.74
N ARG A 258 -15.81 -13.32 15.48
CA ARG A 258 -16.41 -14.00 14.32
C ARG A 258 -16.17 -15.51 14.33
N VAL A 259 -17.12 -16.28 13.79
CA VAL A 259 -16.97 -17.70 13.46
C VAL A 259 -16.99 -17.85 11.94
N TYR A 260 -16.05 -18.64 11.44
CA TYR A 260 -15.90 -18.99 10.04
C TYR A 260 -16.03 -20.50 9.88
N CYS A 261 -16.42 -20.96 8.70
CA CYS A 261 -16.49 -22.39 8.40
C CYS A 261 -15.13 -23.08 8.62
N PHE A 262 -15.09 -24.15 9.43
CA PHE A 262 -13.86 -24.86 9.78
C PHE A 262 -13.07 -25.39 8.56
N LYS A 263 -13.75 -25.65 7.45
CA LYS A 263 -13.09 -26.01 6.18
C LYS A 263 -12.36 -24.80 5.61
N SER A 264 -11.03 -24.82 5.69
CA SER A 264 -10.11 -23.80 5.15
C SER A 264 -10.39 -23.38 3.70
N ARG A 265 -10.79 -24.31 2.83
CA ARG A 265 -11.14 -24.02 1.42
C ARG A 265 -12.47 -23.29 1.22
N CYS A 266 -13.32 -23.22 2.25
CA CYS A 266 -14.57 -22.47 2.24
C CYS A 266 -14.42 -21.17 3.03
N SER A 267 -14.06 -21.25 4.33
CA SER A 267 -13.85 -20.09 5.20
C SER A 267 -15.00 -19.06 5.21
N ALA A 268 -16.23 -19.48 4.84
CA ALA A 268 -17.40 -18.60 4.83
C ALA A 268 -17.76 -18.12 6.24
N PHE A 269 -18.16 -16.86 6.38
CA PHE A 269 -18.59 -16.27 7.64
C PHE A 269 -19.93 -16.87 8.11
N LEU A 270 -20.01 -17.30 9.38
CA LEU A 270 -21.16 -17.97 9.97
C LEU A 270 -21.88 -17.16 11.06
N GLY A 271 -21.28 -16.07 11.54
CA GLY A 271 -21.85 -15.21 12.59
C GLY A 271 -20.89 -14.93 13.74
N ALA A 272 -21.45 -14.53 14.89
CA ALA A 272 -20.73 -14.32 16.14
C ALA A 272 -20.43 -15.65 16.85
N THR A 273 -19.43 -15.64 17.74
CA THR A 273 -19.15 -16.75 18.66
C THR A 273 -20.32 -16.94 19.63
N THR A 274 -20.70 -18.19 19.89
CA THR A 274 -21.74 -18.54 20.85
C THR A 274 -21.13 -18.93 22.20
N GLU A 275 -21.78 -18.55 23.30
CA GLU A 275 -21.32 -18.89 24.65
C GLU A 275 -21.40 -20.39 24.93
N GLU A 276 -22.40 -21.06 24.38
CA GLU A 276 -22.57 -22.52 24.42
C GLU A 276 -22.17 -23.18 23.09
N PRO A 277 -21.75 -24.46 23.09
CA PRO A 277 -21.42 -25.20 21.88
C PRO A 277 -22.67 -25.46 21.00
N SER A 278 -22.89 -24.61 20.01
CA SER A 278 -23.98 -24.75 19.03
C SER A 278 -23.46 -25.16 17.64
N GLU A 279 -24.25 -25.91 16.87
CA GLU A 279 -23.92 -26.23 15.48
C GLU A 279 -24.31 -25.09 14.53
N LEU A 280 -23.33 -24.42 13.92
CA LEU A 280 -23.53 -23.45 12.85
C LEU A 280 -23.35 -24.14 11.49
N THR A 281 -24.40 -24.16 10.66
CA THR A 281 -24.36 -24.79 9.33
C THR A 281 -23.94 -23.77 8.27
N CYS A 282 -22.89 -24.09 7.51
CA CYS A 282 -22.43 -23.28 6.40
C CYS A 282 -23.37 -23.37 5.19
N SER A 283 -23.83 -22.23 4.68
CA SER A 283 -24.70 -22.16 3.49
C SER A 283 -24.00 -22.50 2.17
N GLU A 284 -22.66 -22.43 2.12
CA GLU A 284 -21.89 -22.65 0.89
C GLU A 284 -21.46 -24.11 0.70
N CYS A 285 -20.94 -24.75 1.76
CA CYS A 285 -20.48 -26.14 1.71
C CYS A 285 -21.33 -27.13 2.52
N SER A 286 -22.42 -26.68 3.16
CA SER A 286 -23.33 -27.49 4.01
C SER A 286 -22.69 -28.12 5.26
N GLU A 287 -21.46 -27.75 5.58
CA GLU A 287 -20.73 -28.31 6.73
C GLU A 287 -21.04 -27.58 8.03
N LYS A 288 -20.83 -28.28 9.14
CA LYS A 288 -21.16 -27.78 10.48
C LYS A 288 -19.91 -27.39 11.27
N THR A 289 -19.91 -26.18 11.80
CA THR A 289 -18.85 -25.64 12.67
C THR A 289 -19.42 -25.42 14.07
N CYS A 290 -18.65 -25.69 15.13
CA CYS A 290 -19.03 -25.35 16.48
C CYS A 290 -18.90 -23.83 16.72
N GLY A 291 -20.00 -23.18 17.11
CA GLY A 291 -20.06 -21.75 17.36
C GLY A 291 -19.18 -21.25 18.52
N SER A 292 -18.79 -22.14 19.45
CA SER A 292 -17.96 -21.81 20.61
C SER A 292 -16.46 -22.00 20.33
N CYS A 293 -16.01 -23.22 20.00
CA CYS A 293 -14.59 -23.53 19.78
C CYS A 293 -14.10 -23.30 18.35
N LYS A 294 -15.00 -23.02 17.39
CA LYS A 294 -14.71 -22.77 15.96
C LYS A 294 -14.12 -23.95 15.18
N ALA A 295 -14.06 -25.13 15.80
CA ALA A 295 -13.71 -26.39 15.14
C ALA A 295 -14.92 -27.03 14.44
N GLU A 296 -14.74 -28.22 13.88
CA GLU A 296 -15.83 -29.07 13.38
C GLU A 296 -16.90 -29.30 14.47
N ALA A 297 -18.17 -29.35 14.07
CA ALA A 297 -19.27 -29.52 15.02
C ALA A 297 -19.25 -30.89 15.72
N HIS A 298 -19.31 -30.88 17.06
CA HIS A 298 -19.16 -32.06 17.91
C HIS A 298 -20.40 -32.25 18.83
N PRO A 299 -21.57 -32.64 18.29
CA PRO A 299 -22.82 -32.69 19.04
C PRO A 299 -22.74 -33.60 20.28
N GLY A 300 -23.11 -33.06 21.44
CA GLY A 300 -23.12 -33.79 22.71
C GLY A 300 -21.75 -34.03 23.36
N VAL A 301 -20.66 -33.53 22.76
CA VAL A 301 -19.32 -33.55 23.35
C VAL A 301 -18.97 -32.13 23.79
N HIS A 302 -18.34 -31.97 24.96
CA HIS A 302 -17.76 -30.68 25.34
C HIS A 302 -16.67 -30.28 24.34
N CYS A 303 -16.48 -28.98 24.11
CA CYS A 303 -15.34 -28.49 23.32
C CYS A 303 -14.05 -29.06 23.92
N SER A 304 -13.25 -29.78 23.12
CA SER A 304 -11.93 -30.23 23.55
C SER A 304 -11.13 -29.01 23.99
N ASP A 305 -10.60 -29.04 25.21
CA ASP A 305 -10.20 -27.83 25.90
C ASP A 305 -9.21 -26.98 25.10
N THR A 306 -9.52 -25.69 25.04
CA THR A 306 -8.70 -24.66 24.37
C THR A 306 -7.37 -24.39 25.09
N GLU A 307 -6.95 -25.25 26.02
CA GLU A 307 -5.76 -25.11 26.84
C GLU A 307 -4.47 -25.05 26.02
N ASP A 308 -4.34 -25.81 24.93
CA ASP A 308 -3.14 -25.76 24.07
C ASP A 308 -3.02 -24.41 23.32
N LEU A 309 -4.13 -23.87 22.81
CA LEU A 309 -4.13 -22.56 22.14
C LEU A 309 -4.04 -21.39 23.11
N ASN A 310 -4.66 -21.51 24.29
CA ASN A 310 -4.57 -20.47 25.33
C ASN A 310 -3.22 -20.49 26.04
N SER A 311 -2.59 -21.65 26.26
CA SER A 311 -1.21 -21.73 26.77
C SER A 311 -0.23 -21.12 25.77
N LEU A 312 -0.33 -21.43 24.47
CA LEU A 312 0.48 -20.78 23.43
C LEU A 312 0.26 -19.25 23.40
N ALA A 313 -0.99 -18.79 23.51
CA ALA A 313 -1.29 -17.36 23.56
C ALA A 313 -0.72 -16.67 24.82
N ASN A 314 -0.81 -17.32 25.99
CA ASN A 314 -0.24 -16.84 27.25
C ASN A 314 1.31 -16.82 27.19
N ASP A 315 1.92 -17.80 26.52
CA ASP A 315 3.35 -17.88 26.27
C ASP A 315 3.83 -16.71 25.40
N LEU A 316 3.12 -16.40 24.31
CA LEU A 316 3.41 -15.25 23.44
C LEU A 316 3.24 -13.93 24.19
N GLN A 317 2.17 -13.80 24.98
CA GLN A 317 1.94 -12.64 25.83
C GLN A 317 3.07 -12.43 26.85
N THR A 318 3.60 -13.51 27.43
CA THR A 318 4.68 -13.43 28.44
C THR A 318 6.06 -13.21 27.80
N LYS A 319 6.32 -13.80 26.63
CA LYS A 319 7.64 -13.78 25.96
C LYS A 319 7.86 -12.54 25.08
N GLN A 320 6.83 -12.10 24.36
CA GLN A 320 6.89 -10.98 23.42
C GLN A 320 6.19 -9.71 23.95
N GLY A 321 5.55 -9.76 25.12
CA GLY A 321 4.79 -8.62 25.66
C GLY A 321 3.52 -8.28 24.87
N TRP A 322 3.04 -9.18 24.01
CA TRP A 322 1.81 -9.01 23.24
C TRP A 322 0.57 -9.05 24.15
N GLN A 323 -0.47 -8.29 23.81
CA GLN A 323 -1.68 -8.17 24.64
C GLN A 323 -2.93 -8.64 23.90
N ARG A 324 -3.82 -9.35 24.59
CA ARG A 324 -5.12 -9.78 24.03
C ARG A 324 -6.18 -8.71 24.27
N CYS A 325 -6.97 -8.38 23.24
CA CYS A 325 -8.12 -7.49 23.40
C CYS A 325 -9.19 -8.13 24.30
N HIS A 326 -9.69 -7.40 25.31
CA HIS A 326 -10.73 -7.90 26.23
C HIS A 326 -12.07 -8.25 25.57
N SER A 327 -12.35 -7.75 24.36
CA SER A 327 -13.63 -7.92 23.68
C SER A 327 -13.64 -9.06 22.66
N CYS A 328 -12.54 -9.30 21.95
CA CYS A 328 -12.46 -10.31 20.89
C CYS A 328 -11.31 -11.31 21.03
N HIS A 329 -10.48 -11.15 22.07
CA HIS A 329 -9.28 -11.96 22.36
C HIS A 329 -8.22 -12.04 21.24
N HIS A 330 -8.34 -11.19 20.21
CA HIS A 330 -7.33 -10.99 19.19
C HIS A 330 -6.03 -10.50 19.85
N MET A 331 -4.91 -11.07 19.42
CA MET A 331 -3.58 -10.73 19.92
C MET A 331 -3.09 -9.46 19.24
N VAL A 332 -2.57 -8.51 20.02
CA VAL A 332 -2.09 -7.22 19.52
C VAL A 332 -0.65 -7.03 19.97
N GLU A 333 0.20 -6.71 19.00
CA GLU A 333 1.54 -6.19 19.23
C GLU A 333 1.50 -4.66 19.29
N LYS A 334 2.27 -4.08 20.21
CA LYS A 334 2.56 -2.64 20.27
C LYS A 334 4.04 -2.44 19.95
N SER A 335 4.33 -1.75 18.85
CA SER A 335 5.67 -1.28 18.55
C SER A 335 6.07 -0.14 19.50
N GLU A 336 5.42 1.02 19.39
CA GLU A 336 5.85 2.24 20.09
C GLU A 336 4.67 3.09 20.61
N GLY A 337 4.96 4.19 21.31
CA GLY A 337 3.98 5.22 21.66
C GLY A 337 3.06 4.91 22.84
N CYS A 338 1.84 5.45 22.77
CA CYS A 338 0.80 5.43 23.80
C CYS A 338 0.32 4.00 24.15
N TYR A 339 -0.15 3.79 25.38
CA TYR A 339 -0.81 2.53 25.78
C TYR A 339 -2.31 2.48 25.41
N HIS A 340 -2.83 3.50 24.73
CA HIS A 340 -4.17 3.51 24.13
C HIS A 340 -4.17 2.71 22.83
N ILE A 341 -4.82 1.54 22.85
CA ILE A 341 -4.94 0.68 21.68
C ILE A 341 -6.40 0.62 21.24
N THR A 342 -6.61 0.71 19.93
CA THR A 342 -7.91 0.41 19.30
C THR A 342 -7.76 -0.90 18.53
N CYS A 343 -8.49 -1.94 18.93
CA CYS A 343 -8.47 -3.22 18.26
C CYS A 343 -9.20 -3.17 16.90
N ILE A 344 -8.98 -4.16 16.03
CA ILE A 344 -9.76 -4.37 14.80
C ILE A 344 -11.27 -4.50 15.08
N CYS A 345 -11.66 -5.05 16.23
CA CYS A 345 -13.07 -5.08 16.68
C CYS A 345 -13.59 -3.73 17.23
N LYS A 346 -12.84 -2.63 17.03
CA LYS A 346 -13.14 -1.25 17.47
C LYS A 346 -13.13 -1.01 18.98
N ALA A 347 -12.98 -2.05 19.81
CA ALA A 347 -12.79 -1.92 21.24
C ALA A 347 -11.50 -1.15 21.57
N GLN A 348 -11.59 -0.18 22.48
CA GLN A 348 -10.46 0.63 22.94
C GLN A 348 -10.03 0.18 24.33
N PHE A 349 -8.75 -0.14 24.49
CA PHE A 349 -8.24 -0.75 25.72
C PHE A 349 -6.82 -0.29 26.06
N CYS A 350 -6.43 -0.47 27.32
CA CYS A 350 -5.07 -0.21 27.79
C CYS A 350 -4.16 -1.41 27.54
N TYR A 351 -3.05 -1.21 26.82
CA TYR A 351 -2.11 -2.28 26.49
C TYR A 351 -1.52 -2.98 27.73
N LEU A 352 -1.31 -2.25 28.83
CA LEU A 352 -0.68 -2.80 30.04
C LEU A 352 -1.56 -3.76 30.83
N CYS A 353 -2.89 -3.56 30.84
CA CYS A 353 -3.81 -4.29 31.71
C CYS A 353 -5.02 -4.91 30.99
N ALA A 354 -5.11 -4.79 29.67
CA ALA A 354 -6.24 -5.18 28.82
C ALA A 354 -7.60 -4.52 29.13
N ALA A 355 -7.74 -3.75 30.23
CA ALA A 355 -8.98 -3.11 30.64
C ALA A 355 -9.46 -2.06 29.61
N PRO A 356 -10.77 -1.77 29.55
CA PRO A 356 -11.32 -0.74 28.67
C PRO A 356 -10.66 0.63 28.91
N TRP A 357 -10.48 1.39 27.83
CA TRP A 357 -9.71 2.63 27.89
C TRP A 357 -10.34 3.66 28.84
N LYS A 358 -9.51 4.23 29.72
CA LYS A 358 -9.87 5.12 30.85
C LYS A 358 -10.56 4.46 32.06
N GLU A 359 -10.76 3.15 32.08
CA GLU A 359 -11.24 2.43 33.28
C GLU A 359 -10.10 1.96 34.21
N CYS A 360 -8.84 2.13 33.79
CA CYS A 360 -7.64 1.77 34.53
C CYS A 360 -6.83 3.00 35.01
N GLY A 361 -6.14 2.86 36.15
CA GLY A 361 -5.17 3.85 36.66
C GLY A 361 -3.75 3.72 36.06
N CYS A 362 -3.60 3.05 34.92
CA CYS A 362 -2.31 2.88 34.24
C CYS A 362 -1.78 4.21 33.68
N PRO A 363 -0.46 4.38 33.53
CA PRO A 363 0.11 5.51 32.78
C PRO A 363 -0.43 5.51 31.35
N GLN A 364 -0.56 6.69 30.75
CA GLN A 364 -1.07 6.82 29.38
C GLN A 364 0.00 6.48 28.32
N PHE A 365 1.27 6.79 28.60
CA PHE A 365 2.39 6.58 27.69
C PHE A 365 3.62 6.10 28.46
N GLU A 366 4.57 5.53 27.75
CA GLU A 366 5.86 5.15 28.30
C GLU A 366 6.71 6.40 28.53
N VAL A 367 7.14 6.63 29.77
CA VAL A 367 8.06 7.73 30.10
C VAL A 367 9.50 7.21 29.95
N PRO A 368 10.30 7.75 29.02
CA PRO A 368 11.71 7.38 28.86
C PRO A 368 12.48 7.53 30.18
N PRO A 369 13.49 6.68 30.47
CA PRO A 369 14.25 6.75 31.71
C PRO A 369 14.91 8.11 31.97
N GLU A 370 15.23 8.84 30.90
CA GLU A 370 15.86 10.16 30.90
C GLU A 370 14.95 11.30 31.40
N LEU A 371 13.64 11.05 31.49
CA LEU A 371 12.60 12.03 31.87
C LEU A 371 11.85 11.64 33.16
N ARG A 372 12.43 10.76 34.00
CA ARG A 372 11.84 10.31 35.28
C ARG A 372 12.44 10.99 36.50
#